data_AF-A0A532C334-F1
#
_entry.id   AF-A0A532C334-F1
#
_cell.length_a   1.000
_cell.length_b   1.000
_cell.length_c   1.000
_cell.angle_alpha   90.00
_cell.angle_beta   90.00
_cell.angle_gamma   90.00
#
_symmetry.space_group_name_H-M   'P 1'
#
loop_
_entity.id
_entity.type
_entity.pdbx_description
1 polymer ?
#
loop_
_entity_poly.entity_id
_entity_poly.type
_entity_poly.pdbx_seq_one_letter_code
_entity_poly.pdbx_strand_id
1 'polypeptide(L)'
;GALSKAVIDSLRSESFSTFRVSAKRADKRLTLTSMEVARDVGAAICEETGKKVSLKDPDLTVYLELLSKEVYYAIEKVQGPGGMPVGVSGKVACLISGGIDSPVAAYRMMKRGCRALFVHFSGRPLVSRASEEKVRELVQLLTIHQYTSTLYVIPFGEIQRDIVANAPAPFRVVLYRRVMIRIAQELAKREHCWGLVTGDSLGQVASQTPENLTVIEEAAVLPLLRPLIGMDKVEITDQAQQIGSFAISIEPDQDCCSLFTPPHPSTKTRLDDIQKVERMFDIGALVKQGLEKAELTEFTFPQ
;
A
#
# COMPACT_ATOMS: atom_id res chain seq x y z
N GLY A 1 -10.03 -27.04 -37.22
CA GLY A 1 -10.05 -25.76 -37.97
C GLY A 1 -8.84 -24.91 -37.62
N ALA A 2 -8.72 -23.69 -38.16
CA ALA A 2 -7.58 -22.80 -37.88
C ALA A 2 -7.35 -22.54 -36.38
N LEU A 3 -8.44 -22.34 -35.61
CA LEU A 3 -8.41 -22.21 -34.16
C LEU A 3 -7.80 -23.45 -33.47
N SER A 4 -8.31 -24.65 -33.78
CA SER A 4 -7.81 -25.90 -33.19
C SER A 4 -6.31 -26.07 -33.44
N LYS A 5 -5.84 -25.76 -34.66
CA LYS A 5 -4.43 -25.86 -35.02
C LYS A 5 -3.58 -24.89 -34.20
N ALA A 6 -3.99 -23.62 -34.10
CA ALA A 6 -3.26 -22.62 -33.30
C ALA A 6 -3.18 -23.01 -31.81
N VAL A 7 -4.29 -23.49 -31.23
CA VAL A 7 -4.30 -23.99 -29.85
C VAL A 7 -3.36 -25.18 -29.68
N ILE A 8 -3.43 -26.17 -30.57
CA ILE A 8 -2.56 -27.36 -30.54
C ILE A 8 -1.08 -26.97 -30.63
N ASP A 9 -0.73 -26.06 -31.54
CA ASP A 9 0.65 -25.61 -31.73
C ASP A 9 1.20 -24.94 -30.44
N SER A 10 0.38 -24.16 -29.73
CA SER A 10 0.73 -23.59 -28.42
C SER A 10 0.84 -24.60 -27.30
N LEU A 11 0.17 -25.76 -27.39
CA LEU A 11 0.23 -26.80 -26.36
C LEU A 11 1.47 -27.70 -26.48
N ARG A 12 2.21 -27.66 -27.60
CA ARG A 12 3.39 -28.52 -27.83
C ARG A 12 4.54 -28.24 -26.86
N SER A 13 4.63 -27.02 -26.32
CA SER A 13 5.63 -26.64 -25.32
C SER A 13 5.23 -27.01 -23.88
N GLU A 14 3.98 -27.42 -23.65
CA GLU A 14 3.43 -27.61 -22.32
C GLU A 14 3.44 -29.08 -21.89
N SER A 15 3.77 -29.31 -20.62
CA SER A 15 3.68 -30.64 -20.00
C SER A 15 2.39 -30.76 -19.18
N PHE A 16 1.44 -31.56 -19.66
CA PHE A 16 0.17 -31.82 -18.99
C PHE A 16 -0.34 -33.23 -19.31
N SER A 17 -1.19 -33.80 -18.46
CA SER A 17 -1.85 -35.11 -18.68
C SER A 17 -3.34 -34.95 -18.92
N THR A 18 -3.95 -33.97 -18.25
CA THR A 18 -5.37 -33.62 -18.35
C THR A 18 -5.57 -32.17 -18.73
N PHE A 19 -6.67 -31.87 -19.44
CA PHE A 19 -7.01 -30.50 -19.79
C PHE A 19 -8.51 -30.26 -19.79
N ARG A 20 -8.91 -28.98 -19.82
CA ARG A 20 -10.27 -28.58 -20.18
C ARG A 20 -10.26 -27.43 -21.18
N VAL A 21 -11.33 -27.31 -21.95
CA VAL A 21 -11.61 -26.13 -22.77
C VAL A 21 -12.73 -25.34 -22.12
N SER A 22 -12.46 -24.07 -21.81
CA SER A 22 -13.44 -23.13 -21.25
C SER A 22 -13.71 -22.03 -22.26
N ALA A 23 -14.87 -22.09 -22.91
CA ALA A 23 -15.27 -21.09 -23.88
C ALA A 23 -16.27 -20.10 -23.28
N LYS A 24 -16.04 -18.81 -23.52
CA LYS A 24 -16.95 -17.72 -23.20
C LYS A 24 -17.34 -17.00 -24.47
N ARG A 25 -18.64 -16.72 -24.60
CA ARG A 25 -19.20 -16.01 -25.75
C ARG A 25 -19.60 -14.59 -25.34
N ALA A 26 -18.87 -13.59 -25.84
CA ALA A 26 -19.22 -12.19 -25.65
C ALA A 26 -20.43 -11.81 -26.53
N ASP A 27 -20.48 -12.31 -27.77
CA ASP A 27 -21.59 -12.07 -28.69
C ASP A 27 -22.54 -13.28 -28.78
N LYS A 28 -23.72 -13.17 -28.19
CA LYS A 28 -24.71 -14.26 -28.16
C LYS A 28 -25.36 -14.57 -29.52
N ARG A 29 -25.13 -13.75 -30.55
CA ARG A 29 -25.69 -13.94 -31.90
C ARG A 29 -24.93 -14.97 -32.72
N LEU A 30 -23.74 -15.41 -32.27
CA LEU A 30 -22.99 -16.45 -32.96
C LEU A 30 -23.79 -17.75 -33.03
N THR A 31 -23.74 -18.42 -34.18
CA THR A 31 -24.44 -19.69 -34.45
C THR A 31 -23.97 -20.80 -33.53
N LEU A 32 -22.66 -20.92 -33.31
CA LEU A 32 -22.12 -21.91 -32.38
C LEU A 32 -22.23 -21.43 -30.93
N THR A 33 -22.63 -22.34 -30.06
CA THR A 33 -22.62 -22.17 -28.60
C THR A 33 -21.21 -22.37 -28.04
N SER A 34 -20.95 -21.80 -26.86
CA SER A 34 -19.69 -22.03 -26.14
C SER A 34 -19.40 -23.52 -25.91
N MET A 35 -20.43 -24.32 -25.65
CA MET A 35 -20.29 -25.77 -25.42
C MET A 35 -19.89 -26.52 -26.69
N GLU A 36 -20.48 -26.18 -27.84
CA GLU A 36 -20.12 -26.79 -29.13
C GLU A 36 -18.68 -26.47 -29.49
N VAL A 37 -18.28 -25.20 -29.39
CA VAL A 37 -16.90 -24.80 -29.67
C VAL A 37 -15.92 -25.48 -28.72
N ALA A 38 -16.22 -25.54 -27.42
CA ALA A 38 -15.37 -26.20 -26.44
C ALA A 38 -15.22 -27.70 -26.73
N ARG A 39 -16.31 -28.37 -27.14
CA ARG A 39 -16.31 -29.79 -27.53
C ARG A 39 -15.47 -30.02 -28.77
N ASP A 40 -15.66 -29.22 -29.82
CA ASP A 40 -14.97 -29.41 -31.10
C ASP A 40 -13.46 -29.14 -30.99
N VAL A 41 -13.07 -28.10 -30.23
CA VAL A 41 -11.67 -27.84 -29.92
C VAL A 41 -11.09 -28.92 -29.01
N GLY A 42 -11.85 -29.36 -27.99
CA GLY A 42 -11.42 -30.42 -27.09
C GLY A 42 -11.19 -31.75 -27.82
N ALA A 43 -12.07 -32.12 -28.74
CA ALA A 43 -11.92 -33.31 -29.58
C ALA A 43 -10.63 -33.26 -30.41
N ALA A 44 -10.36 -32.13 -31.08
CA ALA A 44 -9.14 -31.96 -31.86
C ALA A 44 -7.87 -32.06 -31.00
N ILE A 45 -7.88 -31.51 -29.78
CA ILE A 45 -6.75 -31.65 -28.85
C ILE A 45 -6.57 -33.12 -28.44
N CYS A 46 -7.65 -33.84 -28.10
CA CYS A 46 -7.58 -35.26 -27.77
C CYS A 46 -6.99 -36.09 -28.92
N GLU A 47 -7.44 -35.86 -30.15
CA GLU A 47 -7.00 -36.58 -31.35
C GLU A 47 -5.50 -36.39 -31.61
N GLU A 48 -5.00 -35.15 -31.51
CA GLU A 48 -3.61 -34.85 -31.83
C GLU A 48 -2.63 -35.19 -30.69
N THR A 49 -3.05 -34.97 -29.43
CA THR A 49 -2.14 -35.03 -28.27
C THR A 49 -2.28 -36.31 -27.45
N GLY A 50 -3.38 -37.06 -27.62
CA GLY A 50 -3.72 -38.22 -26.79
C GLY A 50 -4.04 -37.89 -25.32
N LYS A 51 -4.14 -36.61 -24.95
CA LYS A 51 -4.41 -36.16 -23.58
C LYS A 51 -5.89 -36.29 -23.24
N LYS A 52 -6.20 -36.40 -21.95
CA LYS A 52 -7.57 -36.65 -21.47
C LYS A 52 -8.26 -35.36 -21.03
N VAL A 53 -9.56 -35.25 -21.27
CA VAL A 53 -10.36 -34.15 -20.73
C VAL A 53 -10.66 -34.40 -19.26
N SER A 54 -10.43 -33.40 -18.40
CA SER A 54 -10.90 -33.36 -17.01
C SER A 54 -11.64 -32.04 -16.74
N LEU A 55 -12.92 -32.10 -16.41
CA LEU A 55 -13.70 -30.88 -16.11
C LEU A 55 -13.44 -30.36 -14.68
N LYS A 56 -13.02 -31.25 -13.78
CA LYS A 56 -12.71 -30.98 -12.38
C LYS A 56 -11.20 -31.10 -12.20
N ASP A 57 -10.57 -30.04 -11.71
CA ASP A 57 -9.12 -29.97 -11.42
C ASP A 57 -8.22 -30.42 -12.61
N PRO A 58 -8.30 -29.77 -13.79
CA PRO A 58 -7.42 -30.06 -14.91
C PRO A 58 -5.99 -29.53 -14.69
N ASP A 59 -5.00 -30.20 -15.27
CA ASP A 59 -3.62 -29.70 -15.28
C ASP A 59 -3.51 -28.41 -16.10
N LEU A 60 -4.26 -28.32 -17.21
CA LEU A 60 -4.26 -27.17 -18.11
C LEU A 60 -5.67 -26.74 -18.50
N THR A 61 -5.92 -25.43 -18.57
CA THR A 61 -7.18 -24.89 -19.13
C THR A 61 -6.90 -24.07 -20.38
N VAL A 62 -7.49 -24.47 -21.50
CA VAL A 62 -7.58 -23.63 -22.70
C VAL A 62 -8.78 -22.71 -22.57
N TYR A 63 -8.54 -21.41 -22.43
CA TYR A 63 -9.56 -20.39 -22.41
C TYR A 63 -9.82 -19.91 -23.84
N LEU A 64 -11.09 -19.86 -24.24
CA LEU A 64 -11.54 -19.32 -25.53
C LEU A 64 -12.48 -18.14 -25.27
N GLU A 65 -12.24 -17.00 -25.91
CA GLU A 65 -13.11 -15.85 -25.90
C GLU A 65 -13.61 -15.55 -27.32
N LEU A 66 -14.90 -15.85 -27.54
CA LEU A 66 -15.56 -15.73 -28.84
C LEU A 66 -16.18 -14.33 -28.97
N LEU A 67 -15.61 -13.53 -29.88
CA LEU A 67 -16.10 -12.22 -30.30
C LEU A 67 -16.86 -12.34 -31.63
N SER A 68 -17.47 -11.25 -32.10
CA SER A 68 -18.29 -11.26 -33.32
C SER A 68 -17.53 -11.65 -34.59
N LYS A 69 -16.23 -11.35 -34.68
CA LYS A 69 -15.40 -11.57 -35.87
C LYS A 69 -14.14 -12.39 -35.61
N GLU A 70 -13.75 -12.53 -34.35
CA GLU A 70 -12.45 -13.03 -33.93
C GLU A 70 -12.61 -13.96 -32.73
N VAL A 71 -11.62 -14.81 -32.53
CA VAL A 71 -11.52 -15.68 -31.36
C VAL A 71 -10.16 -15.48 -30.74
N TYR A 72 -10.14 -15.11 -29.47
CA TYR A 72 -8.92 -15.12 -28.67
C TYR A 72 -8.84 -16.44 -27.91
N TYR A 73 -7.62 -16.95 -27.74
CA TYR A 73 -7.36 -18.07 -26.85
C TYR A 73 -6.19 -17.78 -25.93
N ALA A 74 -6.19 -18.41 -24.76
CA ALA A 74 -5.11 -18.38 -23.81
C ALA A 74 -4.96 -19.76 -23.15
N ILE A 75 -3.73 -20.17 -22.88
CA ILE A 75 -3.41 -21.40 -22.15
C ILE A 75 -2.94 -21.12 -20.72
N GLU A 76 -2.65 -19.87 -20.43
CA GLU A 76 -2.25 -19.37 -19.12
C GLU A 76 -3.19 -18.24 -18.69
N LYS A 77 -3.51 -18.19 -17.40
CA LYS A 77 -4.24 -17.08 -16.78
C LYS A 77 -3.47 -16.62 -15.55
N VAL A 78 -2.72 -15.53 -15.70
CA VAL A 78 -1.99 -14.91 -14.59
C VAL A 78 -2.94 -14.02 -13.79
N GLN A 79 -3.06 -14.32 -12.49
CA GLN A 79 -3.87 -13.50 -11.60
C GLN A 79 -3.11 -12.22 -11.26
N GLY A 80 -3.64 -11.08 -11.72
CA GLY A 80 -3.13 -9.77 -11.32
C GLY A 80 -3.44 -9.43 -9.86
N PRO A 81 -2.92 -8.30 -9.35
CA PRO A 81 -3.06 -7.90 -7.94
C PRO A 81 -4.51 -7.63 -7.50
N GLY A 82 -5.45 -7.53 -8.44
CA GLY A 82 -6.84 -7.14 -8.20
C GLY A 82 -6.93 -5.67 -7.76
N GLY A 83 -7.98 -5.32 -7.03
CA GLY A 83 -8.17 -3.95 -6.54
C GLY A 83 -8.83 -3.01 -7.54
N MET A 84 -8.55 -1.71 -7.43
CA MET A 84 -9.09 -0.66 -8.29
C MET A 84 -7.97 0.13 -8.97
N PRO A 85 -8.19 0.68 -10.18
CA PRO A 85 -7.19 1.50 -10.85
C PRO A 85 -6.78 2.69 -9.99
N VAL A 86 -5.47 2.94 -9.83
CA VAL A 86 -4.97 4.05 -9.00
C VAL A 86 -5.44 5.39 -9.56
N GLY A 87 -6.01 6.23 -8.68
CA GLY A 87 -6.54 7.56 -8.98
C GLY A 87 -8.07 7.64 -8.97
N VAL A 88 -8.79 6.53 -9.17
CA VAL A 88 -10.27 6.54 -9.20
C VAL A 88 -10.90 6.88 -7.85
N SER A 89 -10.16 6.71 -6.76
CA SER A 89 -10.59 7.03 -5.39
C SER A 89 -9.91 8.31 -4.87
N GLY A 90 -9.40 9.18 -5.74
CA GLY A 90 -8.74 10.43 -5.35
C GLY A 90 -7.35 10.25 -4.73
N LYS A 91 -6.86 11.29 -4.03
CA LYS A 91 -5.51 11.35 -3.45
C LYS A 91 -5.56 11.32 -1.93
N VAL A 92 -4.61 10.62 -1.31
CA VAL A 92 -4.45 10.54 0.15
C VAL A 92 -3.00 10.85 0.53
N ALA A 93 -2.78 11.45 1.70
CA ALA A 93 -1.44 11.67 2.23
C ALA A 93 -1.05 10.53 3.20
N CYS A 94 -0.11 9.71 2.79
CA CYS A 94 0.43 8.60 3.55
C CYS A 94 1.62 9.04 4.38
N LEU A 95 1.49 8.96 5.70
CA LEU A 95 2.63 9.11 6.61
C LEU A 95 3.50 7.86 6.48
N ILE A 96 4.68 8.03 5.89
CA ILE A 96 5.63 6.96 5.60
C ILE A 96 6.84 7.05 6.56
N SER A 97 7.24 5.91 7.10
CA SER A 97 8.42 5.73 7.94
C SER A 97 9.31 4.63 7.36
N GLY A 98 10.51 4.47 7.93
CA GLY A 98 11.41 3.37 7.60
C GLY A 98 10.97 1.99 8.12
N GLY A 99 9.83 1.92 8.81
CA GLY A 99 9.30 0.67 9.38
C GLY A 99 8.49 -0.18 8.39
N ILE A 100 8.15 -1.39 8.81
CA ILE A 100 7.46 -2.40 7.98
C ILE A 100 6.02 -1.98 7.62
N ASP A 101 5.32 -1.34 8.55
CA ASP A 101 3.87 -1.20 8.51
C ASP A 101 3.41 -0.12 7.52
N SER A 102 4.08 1.03 7.49
CA SER A 102 3.62 2.19 6.71
C SER A 102 3.67 1.99 5.18
N PRO A 103 4.68 1.31 4.59
CA PRO A 103 4.64 0.94 3.16
C PRO A 103 3.47 0.02 2.83
N VAL A 104 3.16 -0.94 3.70
CA VAL A 104 2.03 -1.86 3.52
C VAL A 104 0.71 -1.10 3.57
N ALA A 105 0.54 -0.17 4.52
CA ALA A 105 -0.64 0.68 4.59
C ALA A 105 -0.84 1.53 3.32
N ALA A 106 0.24 2.16 2.82
CA ALA A 106 0.19 2.92 1.57
C ALA A 106 -0.18 2.03 0.38
N TYR A 107 0.43 0.84 0.27
CA TYR A 107 0.10 -0.14 -0.78
C TYR A 107 -1.37 -0.55 -0.76
N ARG A 108 -1.94 -0.81 0.42
CA ARG A 108 -3.37 -1.16 0.55
C ARG A 108 -4.28 -0.03 0.07
N MET A 109 -3.92 1.23 0.33
CA MET A 109 -4.67 2.38 -0.18
C MET A 109 -4.54 2.54 -1.71
N MET A 110 -3.35 2.33 -2.27
CA MET A 110 -3.17 2.28 -3.73
C MET A 110 -4.02 1.18 -4.37
N LYS A 111 -4.05 -0.02 -3.77
CA LYS A 111 -4.90 -1.14 -4.21
C LYS A 111 -6.41 -0.82 -4.15
N ARG A 112 -6.83 0.14 -3.32
CA ARG A 112 -8.21 0.67 -3.27
C ARG A 112 -8.42 1.89 -4.18
N GLY A 113 -7.50 2.14 -5.10
CA GLY A 113 -7.63 3.17 -6.13
C GLY A 113 -7.21 4.57 -5.69
N CYS A 114 -6.58 4.72 -4.52
CA CYS A 114 -6.09 6.03 -4.06
C CYS A 114 -4.69 6.31 -4.62
N ARG A 115 -4.42 7.55 -5.05
CA ARG A 115 -3.06 8.02 -5.32
C ARG A 115 -2.40 8.42 -4.00
N ALA A 116 -1.22 7.90 -3.71
CA ALA A 116 -0.50 8.15 -2.47
C ALA A 116 0.48 9.32 -2.63
N LEU A 117 0.26 10.40 -1.88
CA LEU A 117 1.27 11.40 -1.56
C LEU A 117 2.02 10.93 -0.31
N PHE A 118 3.34 10.90 -0.32
CA PHE A 118 4.11 10.45 0.83
C PHE A 118 4.60 11.63 1.68
N VAL A 119 4.49 11.48 3.00
CA VAL A 119 4.98 12.45 3.98
C VAL A 119 5.83 11.72 5.01
N HIS A 120 7.12 12.06 5.09
CA HIS A 120 8.07 11.49 6.02
C HIS A 120 8.56 12.54 7.01
N PHE A 121 8.64 12.17 8.28
CA PHE A 121 9.23 13.00 9.33
C PHE A 121 10.62 12.47 9.68
N SER A 122 11.63 13.28 9.38
CA SER A 122 13.03 12.98 9.65
C SER A 122 13.45 13.51 11.02
N GLY A 123 14.33 12.78 11.71
CA GLY A 123 14.92 13.26 12.96
C GLY A 123 15.98 14.36 12.76
N ARG A 124 16.25 14.81 11.52
CA ARG A 124 17.20 15.89 11.26
C ARG A 124 16.89 17.16 12.06
N PRO A 125 17.91 17.89 12.54
CA PRO A 125 19.35 17.64 12.37
C PRO A 125 19.97 16.73 13.45
N LEU A 126 19.16 16.01 14.23
CA LEU A 126 19.65 15.26 15.40
C LEU A 126 20.23 13.88 15.06
N VAL A 127 19.90 13.35 13.87
CA VAL A 127 20.34 12.05 13.36
C VAL A 127 20.84 12.18 11.93
N SER A 128 21.46 11.12 11.42
CA SER A 128 21.89 11.02 10.02
C SER A 128 20.70 10.95 9.05
N ARG A 129 20.97 11.00 7.74
CA ARG A 129 19.96 10.86 6.67
C ARG A 129 19.57 9.41 6.36
N ALA A 130 20.06 8.43 7.12
CA ALA A 130 19.85 7.02 6.82
C ALA A 130 18.35 6.64 6.72
N SER A 131 17.50 7.18 7.60
CA SER A 131 16.05 6.93 7.54
C SER A 131 15.39 7.58 6.31
N GLU A 132 15.91 8.71 5.82
CA GLU A 132 15.42 9.36 4.60
C GLU A 132 15.78 8.56 3.36
N GLU A 133 17.01 8.04 3.28
CA GLU A 133 17.47 7.17 2.20
C GLU A 133 16.61 5.91 2.12
N LYS A 134 16.43 5.23 3.26
CA LYS A 134 15.53 4.07 3.36
C LYS A 134 14.11 4.40 2.89
N VAL A 135 13.54 5.51 3.33
CA VAL A 135 12.20 5.92 2.91
C VAL A 135 12.14 6.26 1.41
N ARG A 136 13.18 6.86 0.84
CA ARG A 136 13.26 7.09 -0.60
C ARG A 136 13.22 5.78 -1.38
N GLU A 137 13.93 4.75 -0.91
CA GLU A 137 13.89 3.41 -1.51
C GLU A 137 12.50 2.78 -1.40
N LEU A 138 11.86 2.87 -0.22
CA LEU A 138 10.47 2.40 -0.04
C LEU A 138 9.48 3.12 -0.97
N VAL A 139 9.62 4.44 -1.13
CA VAL A 139 8.77 5.22 -2.05
C VAL A 139 9.05 4.87 -3.50
N GLN A 140 10.31 4.68 -3.89
CA GLN A 140 10.68 4.23 -5.24
C GLN A 140 10.07 2.85 -5.54
N LEU A 141 10.13 1.91 -4.59
CA LEU A 141 9.48 0.60 -4.69
C LEU A 141 7.97 0.76 -4.89
N LEU A 142 7.30 1.58 -4.09
CA LEU A 142 5.85 1.80 -4.19
C LEU A 142 5.44 2.55 -5.48
N THR A 143 6.35 3.31 -6.08
CA THR A 143 6.10 4.07 -7.31
C THR A 143 5.75 3.16 -8.49
N ILE A 144 6.20 1.90 -8.49
CA ILE A 144 5.82 0.93 -9.54
C ILE A 144 4.30 0.71 -9.62
N HIS A 145 3.57 0.99 -8.54
CA HIS A 145 2.12 0.79 -8.48
C HIS A 145 1.30 2.03 -8.88
N GLN A 146 1.91 3.21 -8.96
CA GLN A 146 1.23 4.47 -9.32
C GLN A 146 1.95 5.33 -10.36
N TYR A 147 3.08 4.85 -10.88
CA TYR A 147 3.97 5.42 -11.92
C TYR A 147 4.67 6.73 -11.54
N THR A 148 4.04 7.59 -10.76
CA THR A 148 4.63 8.85 -10.29
C THR A 148 4.30 9.02 -8.81
N SER A 149 5.30 9.33 -8.00
CA SER A 149 5.12 9.59 -6.56
C SER A 149 5.78 10.89 -6.16
N THR A 150 5.23 11.54 -5.14
CA THR A 150 5.81 12.71 -4.50
C THR A 150 6.05 12.40 -3.03
N LEU A 151 7.24 12.71 -2.52
CA LEU A 151 7.63 12.59 -1.13
C LEU A 151 7.95 13.97 -0.57
N TYR A 152 7.29 14.32 0.51
CA TYR A 152 7.69 15.41 1.39
C TYR A 152 8.51 14.85 2.55
N VAL A 153 9.73 15.35 2.74
CA VAL A 153 10.57 15.07 3.90
C VAL A 153 10.56 16.28 4.81
N ILE A 154 10.14 16.11 6.06
CA ILE A 154 10.01 17.18 7.05
C ILE A 154 11.08 16.97 8.14
N PRO A 155 12.08 17.87 8.25
CA PRO A 155 13.02 17.85 9.37
C PRO A 155 12.29 18.18 10.68
N PHE A 156 12.02 17.16 11.50
CA PHE A 156 11.20 17.23 12.70
C PHE A 156 12.03 17.30 13.99
N GLY A 157 13.35 17.06 13.93
CA GLY A 157 14.20 16.93 15.11
C GLY A 157 14.20 18.15 16.04
N GLU A 158 14.17 19.37 15.52
CA GLU A 158 14.08 20.59 16.36
C GLU A 158 12.73 20.69 17.09
N ILE A 159 11.63 20.36 16.42
CA ILE A 159 10.28 20.33 17.02
C ILE A 159 10.25 19.26 18.12
N GLN A 160 10.87 18.10 17.89
CA GLN A 160 10.99 17.08 18.93
C GLN A 160 11.80 17.56 20.12
N ARG A 161 12.94 18.23 19.89
CA ARG A 161 13.79 18.75 20.97
C ARG A 161 13.02 19.72 21.86
N ASP A 162 12.22 20.61 21.27
CA ASP A 162 11.38 21.55 22.01
C ASP A 162 10.33 20.82 22.86
N ILE A 163 9.63 19.85 22.27
CA ILE A 163 8.66 19.02 22.99
C ILE A 163 9.34 18.22 24.12
N VAL A 164 10.54 17.68 23.91
CA VAL A 164 11.29 16.96 24.96
C VAL A 164 11.61 17.88 26.14
N ALA A 165 12.04 19.11 25.85
CA ALA A 165 12.43 20.08 26.87
C ALA A 165 11.25 20.54 27.72
N ASN A 166 10.07 20.70 27.12
CA ASN A 166 8.94 21.39 27.74
C ASN A 166 7.75 20.48 28.09
N ALA A 167 7.61 19.30 27.47
CA ALA A 167 6.50 18.40 27.73
C ALA A 167 6.83 17.30 28.75
N PRO A 168 5.88 16.93 29.63
CA PRO A 168 6.04 15.78 30.52
C PRO A 168 6.32 14.50 29.75
N ALA A 169 7.31 13.72 30.21
CA ALA A 169 7.80 12.53 29.52
C ALA A 169 6.70 11.56 29.02
N PRO A 170 5.66 11.21 29.80
CA PRO A 170 4.64 10.25 29.36
C PRO A 170 3.83 10.68 28.13
N PHE A 171 3.70 11.98 27.87
CA PHE A 171 2.85 12.53 26.81
C PHE A 171 3.59 12.85 25.51
N ARG A 172 4.93 12.81 25.52
CA ARG A 172 5.78 13.24 24.41
C ARG A 172 5.43 12.56 23.09
N VAL A 173 5.28 11.23 23.09
CA VAL A 173 4.99 10.45 21.87
C VAL A 173 3.63 10.82 21.27
N VAL A 174 2.61 10.98 22.11
CA VAL A 174 1.28 11.41 21.67
C VAL A 174 1.35 12.83 21.08
N LEU A 175 2.11 13.73 21.72
CA LEU A 175 2.28 15.10 21.24
C LEU A 175 3.04 15.16 19.91
N TYR A 176 4.13 14.40 19.75
CA TYR A 176 4.84 14.29 18.46
C TYR A 176 3.86 13.92 17.34
N ARG A 177 3.09 12.85 17.55
CA ARG A 177 2.15 12.31 16.56
C ARG A 177 1.03 13.30 16.23
N ARG A 178 0.51 14.02 17.23
CA ARG A 178 -0.49 15.08 17.01
C ARG A 178 0.07 16.24 16.18
N VAL A 179 1.31 16.67 16.41
CA VAL A 179 1.96 17.70 15.59
C VAL A 179 2.25 17.20 14.17
N MET A 180 2.76 15.96 14.03
CA MET A 180 2.98 15.32 12.73
C MET A 180 1.69 15.25 11.90
N ILE A 181 0.57 14.85 12.51
CA ILE A 181 -0.73 14.81 11.83
C ILE A 181 -1.14 16.20 11.35
N ARG A 182 -0.98 17.24 12.17
CA ARG A 182 -1.32 18.62 11.77
C ARG A 182 -0.46 19.10 10.60
N ILE A 183 0.85 18.83 10.61
CA ILE A 183 1.73 19.17 9.48
C ILE A 183 1.33 18.40 8.22
N ALA A 184 1.15 17.08 8.34
CA ALA A 184 0.75 16.22 7.22
C ALA A 184 -0.61 16.65 6.64
N GLN A 185 -1.54 17.09 7.48
CA GLN A 185 -2.82 17.63 7.06
C GLN A 185 -2.69 18.91 6.24
N GLU A 186 -1.84 19.86 6.64
CA GLU A 186 -1.66 21.09 5.87
C GLU A 186 -1.03 20.80 4.50
N LEU A 187 -0.10 19.84 4.41
CA LEU A 187 0.39 19.34 3.12
C LEU A 187 -0.73 18.64 2.33
N ALA A 188 -1.51 17.78 2.98
CA ALA A 188 -2.63 17.09 2.36
C ALA A 188 -3.63 18.06 1.73
N LYS A 189 -3.99 19.15 2.42
CA LYS A 189 -4.87 20.19 1.90
C LYS A 189 -4.27 20.90 0.68
N ARG A 190 -2.99 21.29 0.74
CA ARG A 190 -2.28 21.94 -0.39
C ARG A 190 -2.25 21.04 -1.63
N GLU A 191 -2.14 19.74 -1.40
CA GLU A 191 -2.02 18.71 -2.44
C GLU A 191 -3.35 18.11 -2.87
N HIS A 192 -4.48 18.65 -2.38
CA HIS A 192 -5.85 18.19 -2.63
C HIS A 192 -6.09 16.72 -2.26
N CYS A 193 -5.42 16.24 -1.21
CA CYS A 193 -5.70 14.94 -0.60
C CYS A 193 -6.98 15.02 0.24
N TRP A 194 -7.85 14.02 0.12
CA TRP A 194 -9.10 13.97 0.89
C TRP A 194 -8.94 13.32 2.26
N GLY A 195 -7.82 12.63 2.51
CA GLY A 195 -7.58 11.90 3.77
C GLY A 195 -6.10 11.69 4.06
N LEU A 196 -5.81 11.35 5.32
CA LEU A 196 -4.52 10.93 5.83
C LEU A 196 -4.48 9.40 5.99
N VAL A 197 -3.30 8.79 5.90
CA VAL A 197 -3.11 7.35 6.07
C VAL A 197 -1.92 7.10 6.99
N THR A 198 -2.09 6.24 7.99
CA THR A 198 -0.99 5.75 8.84
C THR A 198 -0.87 4.24 8.79
N GLY A 199 0.32 3.74 9.09
CA GLY A 199 0.59 2.32 9.31
C GLY A 199 0.22 1.82 10.71
N ASP A 200 -0.76 2.41 11.38
CA ASP A 200 -1.12 1.98 12.73
C ASP A 200 -1.86 0.63 12.74
N SER A 201 -1.44 -0.27 13.64
CA SER A 201 -2.15 -1.48 14.03
C SER A 201 -2.51 -1.43 15.52
N LEU A 202 -3.69 -1.93 15.89
CA LEU A 202 -4.20 -1.81 17.26
C LEU A 202 -3.40 -2.69 18.23
N GLY A 203 -2.88 -2.08 19.30
CA GLY A 203 -2.24 -2.81 20.40
C GLY A 203 -0.79 -3.25 20.16
N GLN A 204 -0.17 -2.84 19.04
CA GLN A 204 1.21 -3.24 18.70
C GLN A 204 2.27 -2.45 19.48
N VAL A 205 2.05 -1.15 19.73
CA VAL A 205 2.93 -0.30 20.58
C VAL A 205 2.11 0.59 21.51
N ALA A 206 2.75 1.17 22.53
CA ALA A 206 2.08 2.02 23.52
C ALA A 206 1.29 3.19 22.90
N SER A 207 1.77 3.77 21.79
CA SER A 207 1.06 4.87 21.10
C SER A 207 -0.16 4.41 20.28
N GLN A 208 -0.38 3.11 20.14
CA GLN A 208 -1.44 2.50 19.33
C GLN A 208 -2.47 1.75 20.18
N THR A 209 -2.67 2.18 21.43
CA THR A 209 -3.84 1.76 22.23
C THR A 209 -5.10 2.48 21.76
N PRO A 210 -6.31 1.94 22.02
CA PRO A 210 -7.56 2.61 21.67
C PRO A 210 -7.62 4.07 22.15
N GLU A 211 -7.19 4.33 23.39
CA GLU A 211 -7.20 5.66 23.99
C GLU A 211 -6.22 6.61 23.29
N ASN A 212 -4.99 6.16 23.04
CA ASN A 212 -4.01 7.00 22.35
C ASN A 212 -4.38 7.23 20.88
N LEU A 213 -4.90 6.23 20.17
CA LEU A 213 -5.36 6.41 18.78
C LEU A 213 -6.47 7.45 18.70
N THR A 214 -7.44 7.41 19.62
CA THR A 214 -8.54 8.39 19.70
C THR A 214 -8.01 9.80 19.97
N VAL A 215 -7.09 9.92 20.94
CA VAL A 215 -6.48 11.21 21.28
C VAL A 215 -5.62 11.73 20.13
N ILE A 216 -4.89 10.89 19.42
CA ILE A 216 -4.05 11.30 18.29
C ILE A 216 -4.93 11.76 17.11
N GLU A 217 -6.02 11.03 16.83
CA GLU A 217 -6.94 11.32 15.74
C GLU A 217 -7.67 12.65 15.90
N GLU A 218 -7.95 13.08 17.13
CA GLU A 218 -8.58 14.40 17.37
C GLU A 218 -7.75 15.57 16.83
N ALA A 219 -6.45 15.40 16.62
CA ALA A 219 -5.62 16.42 15.96
C ALA A 219 -5.86 16.53 14.44
N ALA A 220 -6.51 15.54 13.84
CA ALA A 220 -6.88 15.51 12.42
C ALA A 220 -8.28 16.11 12.20
N VAL A 221 -8.40 16.92 11.16
CA VAL A 221 -9.68 17.40 10.59
C VAL A 221 -10.04 16.56 9.36
N LEU A 222 -9.05 16.15 8.55
CA LEU A 222 -9.24 15.19 7.47
C LEU A 222 -9.42 13.76 8.03
N PRO A 223 -10.18 12.89 7.36
CA PRO A 223 -10.27 11.47 7.71
C PRO A 223 -8.89 10.81 7.86
N LEU A 224 -8.67 10.10 8.97
CA LEU A 224 -7.43 9.38 9.26
C LEU A 224 -7.62 7.86 9.11
N LEU A 225 -7.15 7.34 7.99
CA LEU A 225 -7.32 5.93 7.61
C LEU A 225 -6.21 5.06 8.19
N ARG A 226 -6.59 3.88 8.68
CA ARG A 226 -5.67 2.89 9.26
C ARG A 226 -5.90 1.52 8.61
N PRO A 227 -5.34 1.28 7.42
CA PRO A 227 -5.58 0.06 6.65
C PRO A 227 -5.15 -1.24 7.35
N LEU A 228 -4.34 -1.13 8.41
CA LEU A 228 -3.76 -2.23 9.18
C LEU A 228 -4.37 -2.37 10.58
N ILE A 229 -5.41 -1.60 10.93
CA ILE A 229 -5.88 -1.48 12.33
C ILE A 229 -6.22 -2.81 13.01
N GLY A 230 -6.71 -3.79 12.24
CA GLY A 230 -7.08 -5.12 12.74
C GLY A 230 -6.15 -6.24 12.28
N MET A 231 -4.99 -5.94 11.71
CA MET A 231 -4.02 -6.93 11.26
C MET A 231 -2.99 -7.21 12.34
N ASP A 232 -2.60 -8.47 12.49
CA ASP A 232 -1.47 -8.83 13.33
C ASP A 232 -0.11 -8.59 12.63
N LYS A 233 0.98 -8.71 13.40
CA LYS A 233 2.33 -8.44 12.90
C LYS A 233 2.77 -9.44 11.82
N VAL A 234 2.31 -10.69 11.88
CA VAL A 234 2.66 -11.72 10.90
C VAL A 234 2.00 -11.39 9.57
N GLU A 235 0.71 -11.06 9.58
CA GLU A 235 -0.03 -10.66 8.38
C GLU A 235 0.59 -9.42 7.70
N ILE A 236 1.00 -8.42 8.49
CA ILE A 236 1.69 -7.22 7.97
C ILE A 236 3.05 -7.59 7.37
N THR A 237 3.81 -8.44 8.05
CA THR A 237 5.14 -8.89 7.60
C THR A 237 5.06 -9.69 6.31
N ASP A 238 4.12 -10.62 6.20
CA ASP A 238 3.89 -11.41 5.00
C ASP A 238 3.52 -10.51 3.83
N GLN A 239 2.68 -9.50 4.06
CA GLN A 239 2.34 -8.53 3.02
C GLN A 239 3.54 -7.66 2.62
N ALA A 240 4.39 -7.25 3.58
CA ALA A 240 5.62 -6.52 3.31
C ALA A 240 6.62 -7.34 2.47
N GLN A 241 6.70 -8.65 2.70
CA GLN A 241 7.50 -9.56 1.88
C GLN A 241 6.93 -9.70 0.47
N GLN A 242 5.61 -9.86 0.33
CA GLN A 242 4.94 -9.96 -0.97
C GLN A 242 5.14 -8.72 -1.84
N ILE A 243 5.16 -7.52 -1.25
CA ILE A 243 5.40 -6.27 -1.99
C ILE A 243 6.89 -5.91 -2.10
N GLY A 244 7.78 -6.67 -1.45
CA GLY A 244 9.23 -6.45 -1.46
C GLY A 244 9.74 -5.35 -0.52
N SER A 245 8.88 -4.74 0.32
CA SER A 245 9.28 -3.65 1.22
C SER A 245 9.99 -4.14 2.48
N PHE A 246 9.86 -5.43 2.82
CA PHE A 246 10.39 -5.99 4.07
C PHE A 246 11.90 -5.81 4.20
N ALA A 247 12.67 -6.18 3.18
CA ALA A 247 14.13 -6.13 3.21
C ALA A 247 14.67 -4.71 3.48
N ILE A 248 14.09 -3.71 2.81
CA ILE A 248 14.44 -2.29 3.00
C ILE A 248 14.04 -1.84 4.41
N SER A 249 12.86 -2.25 4.89
CA SER A 249 12.32 -1.79 6.18
C SER A 249 13.15 -2.26 7.38
N ILE A 250 13.79 -3.43 7.30
CA ILE A 250 14.57 -4.01 8.40
C ILE A 250 16.01 -3.50 8.48
N GLU A 251 16.47 -2.71 7.51
CA GLU A 251 17.83 -2.15 7.56
C GLU A 251 18.01 -1.27 8.81
N PRO A 252 19.17 -1.27 9.47
CA PRO A 252 19.36 -0.47 10.67
C PRO A 252 19.28 1.04 10.38
N ASP A 253 18.43 1.77 11.10
CA ASP A 253 18.38 3.23 11.05
C ASP A 253 18.10 3.83 12.45
N GLN A 254 18.06 5.17 12.50
CA GLN A 254 17.60 5.91 13.67
C GLN A 254 16.31 6.64 13.30
N ASP A 255 15.17 5.99 13.60
CA ASP A 255 13.85 6.57 13.34
C ASP A 255 13.58 7.81 14.22
N CYS A 256 12.91 8.80 13.63
CA CYS A 256 12.51 10.03 14.28
C CYS A 256 11.66 9.75 15.53
N CYS A 257 10.70 8.83 15.42
CA CYS A 257 9.79 8.50 16.53
C CYS A 257 10.48 7.79 17.71
N SER A 258 11.61 7.11 17.48
CA SER A 258 12.30 6.33 18.53
C SER A 258 13.34 7.15 19.31
N LEU A 259 13.91 8.18 18.68
CA LEU A 259 15.04 8.98 19.19
C LEU A 259 14.86 9.51 20.62
N PHE A 260 13.62 9.88 21.00
CA PHE A 260 13.28 10.38 22.35
C PHE A 260 12.05 9.71 22.94
N THR A 261 11.89 8.40 22.67
CA THR A 261 10.84 7.64 23.34
C THR A 261 11.14 7.56 24.84
N PRO A 262 10.22 7.99 25.72
CA PRO A 262 10.41 7.88 27.16
C PRO A 262 10.45 6.39 27.58
N PRO A 263 11.10 6.02 28.69
CA PRO A 263 11.14 4.63 29.17
C PRO A 263 9.74 4.08 29.52
N HIS A 264 8.82 4.95 29.96
CA HIS A 264 7.44 4.60 30.27
C HIS A 264 6.48 5.55 29.55
N PRO A 265 6.21 5.32 28.24
CA PRO A 265 5.23 6.11 27.50
C PRO A 265 3.82 5.83 28.04
N SER A 266 2.97 6.86 28.06
CA SER A 266 1.56 6.69 28.44
C SER A 266 0.86 5.74 27.46
N THR A 267 0.23 4.70 27.97
CA THR A 267 -0.65 3.80 27.21
C THR A 267 -2.12 4.25 27.25
N LYS A 268 -2.46 5.19 28.14
CA LYS A 268 -3.83 5.65 28.36
C LYS A 268 -3.84 7.16 28.57
N THR A 269 -3.65 7.90 27.48
CA THR A 269 -3.70 9.36 27.53
C THR A 269 -5.15 9.82 27.48
N ARG A 270 -5.53 10.76 28.36
CA ARG A 270 -6.83 11.43 28.29
C ARG A 270 -6.72 12.69 27.43
N LEU A 271 -7.79 13.01 26.70
CA LEU A 271 -7.82 14.19 25.83
C LEU A 271 -7.57 15.49 26.61
N ASP A 272 -8.20 15.65 27.78
CA ASP A 272 -8.04 16.84 28.62
C ASP A 272 -6.58 17.07 29.04
N ASP A 273 -5.84 15.98 29.32
CA ASP A 273 -4.47 16.07 29.78
C ASP A 273 -3.53 16.49 28.65
N ILE A 274 -3.70 15.91 27.45
CA ILE A 274 -2.88 16.32 26.31
C ILE A 274 -3.19 17.76 25.89
N GLN A 275 -4.46 18.20 25.96
CA GLN A 275 -4.83 19.57 25.60
C GLN A 275 -4.23 20.59 26.58
N LYS A 276 -4.10 20.26 27.87
CA LYS A 276 -3.37 21.11 28.84
C LYS A 276 -1.90 21.22 28.48
N VAL A 277 -1.27 20.11 28.11
CA VAL A 277 0.13 20.10 27.66
C VAL A 277 0.29 20.90 26.37
N GLU A 278 -0.62 20.74 25.40
CA GLU A 278 -0.58 21.48 24.13
C GLU A 278 -0.65 23.00 24.31
N ARG A 279 -1.37 23.50 25.32
CA ARG A 279 -1.43 24.94 25.64
C ARG A 279 -0.09 25.53 26.07
N MET A 280 0.89 24.70 26.43
CA MET A 280 2.25 25.14 26.72
C MET A 280 3.07 25.44 25.45
N PHE A 281 2.55 25.07 24.28
CA PHE A 281 3.24 25.20 23.00
C PHE A 281 2.45 26.08 22.03
N ASP A 282 3.17 26.84 21.21
CA ASP A 282 2.58 27.44 20.01
C ASP A 282 2.54 26.38 18.89
N ILE A 283 1.48 25.56 18.90
CA ILE A 283 1.28 24.50 17.91
C ILE A 283 1.25 25.07 16.49
N GLY A 284 0.71 26.28 16.29
CA GLY A 284 0.68 26.94 14.99
C GLY A 284 2.08 27.24 14.47
N ALA A 285 2.95 27.78 15.34
CA ALA A 285 4.35 28.02 15.01
C ALA A 285 5.11 26.72 14.71
N LEU A 286 4.91 25.66 15.50
CA LEU A 286 5.55 24.36 15.24
C LEU A 286 5.13 23.75 13.90
N VAL A 287 3.84 23.83 13.57
CA VAL A 287 3.32 23.37 12.27
C VAL A 287 3.93 24.19 11.12
N LYS A 288 3.97 25.52 11.28
CA LYS A 288 4.58 26.41 10.28
C LYS A 288 6.07 26.10 10.09
N GLN A 289 6.82 25.91 11.15
CA GLN A 289 8.24 25.52 11.11
C GLN A 289 8.44 24.23 10.33
N GLY A 290 7.61 23.21 10.57
CA GLY A 290 7.68 21.94 9.84
C GLY A 290 7.39 22.10 8.34
N LEU A 291 6.41 22.93 7.99
CA LEU A 291 6.03 23.19 6.60
C LEU A 291 7.07 24.00 5.82
N GLU A 292 7.72 24.98 6.47
CA GLU A 292 8.74 25.83 5.83
C GLU A 292 10.02 25.06 5.51
N LYS A 293 10.35 24.05 6.31
CA LYS A 293 11.53 23.20 6.11
C LYS A 293 11.26 21.94 5.28
N ALA A 294 10.04 21.77 4.76
CA ALA A 294 9.69 20.58 4.00
C ALA A 294 10.44 20.52 2.66
N GLU A 295 11.12 19.40 2.42
CA GLU A 295 11.86 19.13 1.19
C GLU A 295 11.02 18.18 0.31
N LEU A 296 10.76 18.58 -0.94
CA LEU A 296 9.98 17.78 -1.90
C LEU A 296 10.90 16.98 -2.81
N THR A 297 10.52 15.75 -3.13
CA THR A 297 11.16 14.92 -4.16
C THR A 297 10.13 14.13 -4.94
N GLU A 298 10.32 14.04 -6.24
CA GLU A 298 9.49 13.27 -7.16
C GLU A 298 10.19 11.98 -7.61
N PHE A 299 9.39 10.96 -7.90
CA PHE A 299 9.84 9.64 -8.35
C PHE A 299 8.99 9.23 -9.55
N THR A 300 9.60 8.55 -10.52
CA THR A 300 8.93 8.06 -11.74
C THR A 300 9.23 6.60 -12.01
N PHE A 301 8.32 5.91 -12.68
CA PHE A 301 8.46 4.54 -13.16
C PHE A 301 7.64 4.33 -14.46
N PRO A 302 8.17 3.62 -15.48
CA PRO A 302 9.57 3.20 -15.61
C PRO A 302 10.51 4.41 -15.74
N GLN A 303 11.80 4.21 -15.42
CA GLN A 303 12.84 5.23 -15.62
C GLN A 303 13.18 5.40 -17.10
#